data_AF-A0A8H4JFP0-F1
#
_entry.id   AF-A0A8H4JFP0-F1
#
_cell.length_a   1.000
_cell.length_b   1.000
_cell.length_c   1.000
_cell.angle_alpha   90.00
_cell.angle_beta   90.00
_cell.angle_gamma   90.00
#
_symmetry.space_group_name_H-M   'P 1'
#
loop_
_entity.id
_entity.type
_entity.pdbx_description
1 polymer ?
#
loop_
_entity_poly.entity_id
_entity_poly.type
_entity_poly.pdbx_seq_one_letter_code
_entity_poly.pdbx_strand_id
1 'polypeptide(L)'
;MMSLSLSWKFLLLPALAISAAALPHAPATAEPVVPPVECPRHNPTVQDGTLVDQLWTQNCDLVTKFLNNAFTAAQAAQTSQGTLESLQYYFVQDYYYLTLTVPHKVYLLKSLDPDESAADQTSAINETVLDMTGDLEYASSFRHDLTSPDHLNVSSSVVKNAKLEPVLREYVDWLGDNANLGWYLWSISRLPCIYGWAEIAYQLNQSSSTVRGTKFFDEWITPNLEWSYGAKLSVELQEVLSANNNTETFAVANGLFRKALEYETAFFESALGKVLKH
;
A
#
# COMPACT_ATOMS: atom_id res chain seq x y z
N MET A 1 -38.78 28.73 -10.10
CA MET A 1 -38.26 29.90 -10.84
C MET A 1 -37.05 29.44 -11.65
N MET A 2 -37.14 29.51 -12.98
CA MET A 2 -36.00 29.35 -13.90
C MET A 2 -35.11 30.58 -13.81
N SER A 3 -33.78 30.41 -13.93
CA SER A 3 -32.95 31.27 -14.77
C SER A 3 -31.59 30.64 -15.04
N LEU A 4 -31.30 30.46 -16.33
CA LEU A 4 -29.98 30.18 -16.91
C LEU A 4 -29.06 31.41 -16.79
N SER A 5 -27.74 31.21 -16.82
CA SER A 5 -26.92 31.72 -17.94
C SER A 5 -25.47 31.18 -17.90
N LEU A 6 -25.10 30.48 -18.98
CA LEU A 6 -23.73 30.34 -19.44
C LEU A 6 -23.33 31.62 -20.19
N SER A 7 -22.14 32.14 -19.92
CA SER A 7 -21.17 32.59 -20.93
C SER A 7 -19.84 32.73 -20.20
N TRP A 8 -18.70 32.43 -20.81
CA TRP A 8 -17.88 33.50 -21.38
C TRP A 8 -17.18 33.03 -22.66
N LYS A 9 -17.14 33.98 -23.58
CA LYS A 9 -16.72 33.85 -24.96
C LYS A 9 -15.22 33.98 -25.10
N PHE A 10 -14.71 33.26 -26.08
CA PHE A 10 -13.47 33.50 -26.81
C PHE A 10 -13.26 34.99 -27.14
N LEU A 11 -12.01 35.44 -27.00
CA LEU A 11 -11.47 36.63 -27.66
C LEU A 11 -10.18 36.23 -28.38
N LEU A 12 -10.30 36.15 -29.70
CA LEU A 12 -9.21 36.14 -30.68
C LEU A 12 -8.82 37.59 -31.01
N LEU A 13 -7.52 37.79 -31.31
CA LEU A 13 -6.91 38.69 -32.33
C LEU A 13 -5.56 39.24 -31.82
N PRO A 14 -4.60 39.67 -32.68
CA PRO A 14 -4.33 39.33 -34.07
C PRO A 14 -2.89 38.80 -34.28
N ALA A 15 -2.67 38.17 -35.43
CA ALA A 15 -1.37 37.70 -35.90
C ALA A 15 -0.40 38.86 -36.23
N LEU A 16 0.84 38.73 -35.79
CA LEU A 16 1.99 39.48 -36.31
C LEU A 16 2.95 38.48 -36.94
N ALA A 17 2.98 38.50 -38.27
CA ALA A 17 3.89 37.72 -39.09
C ALA A 17 5.29 38.32 -39.02
N ILE A 18 6.26 37.51 -38.61
CA ILE A 18 7.68 37.75 -38.92
C ILE A 18 8.14 36.57 -39.75
N SER A 19 8.41 36.87 -41.01
CA SER A 19 8.99 35.96 -41.98
C SER A 19 10.47 35.78 -41.65
N ALA A 20 10.90 34.56 -41.36
CA ALA A 20 12.30 34.17 -41.34
C ALA A 20 12.48 32.95 -42.25
N ALA A 21 13.23 33.14 -43.32
CA ALA A 21 13.54 32.10 -44.27
C ALA A 21 14.67 31.18 -43.75
N ALA A 22 14.40 29.88 -43.88
CA ALA A 22 15.29 28.77 -44.22
C ALA A 22 16.46 28.38 -43.30
N LEU A 23 16.36 27.17 -42.74
CA LEU A 23 17.41 26.15 -42.74
C LEU A 23 16.76 24.77 -42.99
N PRO A 24 17.36 23.86 -43.78
CA PRO A 24 16.80 22.53 -43.99
C PRO A 24 16.92 21.73 -42.69
N HIS A 25 15.79 21.54 -42.00
CA HIS A 25 15.71 20.60 -40.89
C HIS A 25 15.58 19.19 -41.47
N ALA A 26 16.53 18.33 -41.09
CA ALA A 26 16.39 16.89 -41.29
C ALA A 26 15.03 16.43 -40.73
N PRO A 27 14.36 15.44 -41.34
CA PRO A 27 13.10 14.93 -40.81
C PRO A 27 13.35 14.46 -39.39
N ALA A 28 12.70 15.11 -38.42
CA ALA A 28 12.64 14.61 -37.07
C ALA A 28 11.99 13.23 -37.16
N THR A 29 12.80 12.19 -36.92
CA THR A 29 12.29 10.87 -36.59
C THR A 29 11.34 11.07 -35.43
N ALA A 30 10.03 10.88 -35.68
CA ALA A 30 9.03 10.87 -34.64
C ALA A 30 9.52 9.87 -33.58
N GLU A 31 9.75 10.36 -32.37
CA GLU A 31 10.02 9.48 -31.24
C GLU A 31 8.89 8.45 -31.19
N PRO A 32 9.21 7.16 -30.97
CA PRO A 32 8.18 6.14 -30.81
C PRO A 32 7.20 6.64 -29.76
N VAL A 33 5.93 6.74 -30.12
CA VAL A 33 4.85 6.95 -29.16
C VAL A 33 4.83 5.68 -28.31
N VAL A 34 5.57 5.71 -27.21
CA VAL A 34 5.48 4.67 -26.18
C VAL A 34 4.03 4.73 -25.70
N PRO A 35 3.23 3.68 -25.88
CA PRO A 35 1.88 3.68 -25.34
C PRO A 35 1.99 3.99 -23.84
N PRO A 36 1.07 4.78 -23.26
CA PRO A 36 1.08 5.01 -21.83
C PRO A 36 1.16 3.65 -21.14
N VAL A 37 2.19 3.47 -20.31
CA VAL A 37 2.38 2.24 -19.57
C VAL A 37 1.13 2.09 -18.71
N GLU A 38 0.27 1.16 -19.09
CA GLU A 38 -0.94 0.86 -18.33
C GLU A 38 -0.50 0.36 -16.96
N CYS A 39 -1.00 1.01 -15.92
CA CYS A 39 -0.53 0.69 -14.58
C CYS A 39 -1.06 -0.67 -14.15
N PRO A 40 -0.20 -1.63 -13.76
CA PRO A 40 -0.64 -2.98 -13.44
C PRO A 40 -1.61 -2.96 -12.26
N ARG A 41 -2.83 -3.41 -12.49
CA ARG A 41 -3.91 -3.53 -11.50
C ARG A 41 -4.76 -4.75 -11.83
N HIS A 42 -4.99 -5.62 -10.85
CA HIS A 42 -5.73 -6.86 -11.03
C HIS A 42 -6.97 -6.95 -10.15
N ASN A 43 -7.08 -6.14 -9.09
CA ASN A 43 -8.25 -6.19 -8.21
C ASN A 43 -9.54 -5.83 -8.98
N PRO A 44 -10.50 -6.77 -9.10
CA PRO A 44 -11.71 -6.55 -9.89
C PRO A 44 -12.74 -5.65 -9.19
N THR A 45 -12.54 -5.34 -7.90
CA THR A 45 -13.49 -4.57 -7.09
C THR A 45 -13.25 -3.06 -7.16
N VAL A 46 -12.05 -2.64 -7.54
CA VAL A 46 -11.72 -1.22 -7.72
C VAL A 46 -12.14 -0.78 -9.11
N GLN A 47 -12.94 0.29 -9.17
CA GLN A 47 -13.42 0.87 -10.42
C GLN A 47 -12.52 2.01 -10.88
N ASP A 48 -12.44 2.21 -12.20
CA ASP A 48 -11.66 3.31 -12.78
C ASP A 48 -12.18 4.66 -12.29
N GLY A 49 -11.25 5.56 -11.96
CA GLY A 49 -11.55 6.89 -11.45
C GLY A 49 -11.94 6.96 -9.97
N THR A 50 -11.97 5.85 -9.24
CA THR A 50 -12.08 5.87 -7.76
C THR A 50 -10.81 6.43 -7.10
N LEU A 51 -10.88 6.78 -5.81
CA LEU A 51 -9.70 7.29 -5.09
C LEU A 51 -8.50 6.35 -5.20
N VAL A 52 -8.70 5.06 -4.94
CA VAL A 52 -7.61 4.06 -4.96
C VAL A 52 -7.04 3.94 -6.37
N ASP A 53 -7.89 3.89 -7.40
CA ASP A 53 -7.44 3.86 -8.80
C ASP A 53 -6.61 5.11 -9.17
N GLN A 54 -7.04 6.30 -8.74
CA GLN A 54 -6.29 7.54 -8.97
C GLN A 54 -4.93 7.54 -8.27
N LEU A 55 -4.87 7.12 -6.99
CA LEU A 55 -3.60 7.02 -6.24
C LEU A 55 -2.66 6.00 -6.88
N TRP A 56 -3.20 4.85 -7.30
CA TRP A 56 -2.45 3.77 -7.95
C TRP A 56 -1.86 4.22 -9.28
N THR A 57 -2.69 4.76 -10.17
CA THR A 57 -2.29 5.19 -11.52
C THR A 57 -1.33 6.38 -11.50
N GLN A 58 -1.49 7.33 -10.57
CA GLN A 58 -0.57 8.48 -10.44
C GLN A 58 0.80 8.12 -9.86
N ASN A 59 0.96 6.94 -9.26
CA ASN A 59 2.23 6.46 -8.69
C ASN A 59 2.74 5.21 -9.41
N CYS A 60 2.47 5.12 -10.71
CA CYS A 60 2.69 3.88 -11.43
C CYS A 60 4.15 3.39 -11.45
N ASP A 61 5.09 4.33 -11.42
CA ASP A 61 6.52 4.03 -11.31
C ASP A 61 6.85 3.24 -10.04
N LEU A 62 6.29 3.64 -8.90
CA LEU A 62 6.49 2.96 -7.63
C LEU A 62 5.62 1.71 -7.49
N VAL A 63 4.38 1.73 -7.99
CA VAL A 63 3.54 0.54 -8.06
C VAL A 63 4.27 -0.57 -8.82
N THR A 64 4.81 -0.27 -9.99
CA THR A 64 5.54 -1.25 -10.81
C THR A 64 6.75 -1.79 -10.05
N LYS A 65 7.49 -0.93 -9.33
CA LYS A 65 8.63 -1.38 -8.51
C LYS A 65 8.17 -2.28 -7.36
N PHE A 66 7.11 -1.88 -6.66
CA PHE A 66 6.55 -2.61 -5.53
C PHE A 66 6.03 -4.00 -5.94
N LEU A 67 5.26 -4.09 -7.02
CA LEU A 67 4.72 -5.36 -7.52
C LEU A 67 5.81 -6.32 -8.02
N ASN A 68 6.92 -5.77 -8.52
CA ASN A 68 8.04 -6.53 -9.05
C ASN A 68 9.25 -6.51 -8.09
N ASN A 69 9.01 -6.40 -6.78
CA ASN A 69 10.09 -6.39 -5.81
C ASN A 69 10.89 -7.70 -5.82
N ALA A 70 12.19 -7.60 -5.53
CA ALA A 70 13.10 -8.72 -5.68
C ALA A 70 12.84 -9.87 -4.70
N PHE A 71 12.32 -9.58 -3.51
CA PHE A 71 12.06 -10.58 -2.48
C PHE A 71 10.95 -11.53 -2.90
N THR A 72 9.76 -11.02 -3.22
CA THR A 72 8.61 -11.88 -3.55
C THR A 72 8.86 -12.65 -4.85
N ALA A 73 9.53 -12.04 -5.83
CA ALA A 73 9.97 -12.70 -7.05
C ALA A 73 10.93 -13.87 -6.77
N ALA A 74 11.96 -13.65 -5.95
CA ALA A 74 12.94 -14.69 -5.60
C ALA A 74 12.30 -15.83 -4.78
N GLN A 75 11.40 -15.49 -3.86
CA GLN A 75 10.66 -16.47 -3.06
C GLN A 75 9.69 -17.29 -3.92
N ALA A 76 8.96 -16.66 -4.84
CA ALA A 76 8.03 -17.37 -5.73
C ALA A 76 8.77 -18.31 -6.69
N ALA A 77 9.89 -17.86 -7.28
CA ALA A 77 10.63 -18.64 -8.26
C ALA A 77 11.65 -19.61 -7.63
N GLN A 78 11.87 -19.56 -6.32
CA GLN A 78 12.87 -20.36 -5.59
C GLN A 78 14.28 -20.25 -6.20
N THR A 79 14.65 -19.04 -6.66
CA THR A 79 15.88 -18.81 -7.43
C THR A 79 17.13 -18.61 -6.57
N SER A 80 16.97 -18.38 -5.27
CA SER A 80 18.08 -18.15 -4.33
C SER A 80 18.22 -19.29 -3.32
N GLN A 81 19.44 -19.55 -2.88
CA GLN A 81 19.64 -20.36 -1.67
C GLN A 81 19.13 -19.59 -0.44
N GLY A 82 18.62 -20.30 0.56
CA GLY A 82 18.17 -19.69 1.81
C GLY A 82 16.81 -18.99 1.74
N THR A 83 15.95 -19.36 0.78
CA THR A 83 14.60 -18.78 0.64
C THR A 83 13.77 -18.95 1.90
N LEU A 84 13.80 -20.13 2.52
CA LEU A 84 13.06 -20.38 3.77
C LEU A 84 13.56 -19.49 4.91
N GLU A 85 14.86 -19.36 5.09
CA GLU A 85 15.46 -18.55 6.15
C GLU A 85 15.15 -17.06 5.97
N SER A 86 15.17 -16.59 4.72
CA SER A 86 14.78 -15.23 4.33
C SER A 86 13.28 -14.99 4.55
N LEU A 87 12.45 -16.02 4.29
CA LEU A 87 11.01 -15.98 4.56
C LEU A 87 10.72 -15.93 6.06
N GLN A 88 11.38 -16.78 6.85
CA GLN A 88 11.28 -16.77 8.31
C GLN A 88 11.71 -15.42 8.90
N TYR A 89 12.80 -14.85 8.38
CA TYR A 89 13.24 -13.51 8.75
C TYR A 89 12.16 -12.47 8.45
N TYR A 90 11.60 -12.48 7.23
CA TYR A 90 10.51 -11.59 6.84
C TYR A 90 9.30 -11.71 7.78
N PHE A 91 8.80 -12.92 8.04
CA PHE A 91 7.64 -13.14 8.91
C PHE A 91 7.91 -12.67 10.36
N VAL A 92 9.13 -12.81 10.88
CA VAL A 92 9.47 -12.26 12.20
C VAL A 92 9.37 -10.73 12.21
N GLN A 93 9.84 -10.07 11.15
CA GLN A 93 9.72 -8.61 11.05
C GLN A 93 8.25 -8.20 10.88
N ASP A 94 7.47 -8.92 10.05
CA ASP A 94 6.05 -8.65 9.85
C ASP A 94 5.23 -8.83 11.14
N TYR A 95 5.56 -9.83 11.96
CA TYR A 95 5.00 -9.94 13.32
C TYR A 95 5.25 -8.68 14.16
N TYR A 96 6.45 -8.08 14.07
CA TYR A 96 6.71 -6.81 14.75
C TYR A 96 5.94 -5.65 14.13
N TYR A 97 5.79 -5.59 12.81
CA TYR A 97 4.94 -4.59 12.16
C TYR A 97 3.50 -4.64 12.72
N LEU A 98 2.89 -5.82 12.71
CA LEU A 98 1.53 -6.03 13.21
C LEU A 98 1.39 -5.59 14.67
N THR A 99 2.31 -6.00 15.54
CA THR A 99 2.24 -5.65 16.97
C THR A 99 2.54 -4.18 17.28
N LEU A 100 3.49 -3.57 16.57
CA LEU A 100 3.91 -2.19 16.83
C LEU A 100 2.96 -1.14 16.24
N THR A 101 2.14 -1.50 15.26
CA THR A 101 1.16 -0.58 14.67
C THR A 101 -0.16 -0.50 15.45
N VAL A 102 -0.51 -1.50 16.27
CA VAL A 102 -1.76 -1.48 17.07
C VAL A 102 -1.93 -0.20 17.90
N PRO A 103 -0.92 0.29 18.65
CA PRO A 103 -1.07 1.50 19.44
C PRO A 103 -1.34 2.76 18.61
N HIS A 104 -1.04 2.76 17.31
CA HIS A 104 -1.29 3.94 16.46
C HIS A 104 -2.77 4.26 16.35
N LYS A 105 -3.65 3.26 16.47
CA LYS A 105 -5.11 3.45 16.46
C LYS A 105 -5.61 4.29 17.64
N VAL A 106 -4.88 4.34 18.77
CA VAL A 106 -5.22 5.23 19.89
C VAL A 106 -5.15 6.71 19.49
N TYR A 107 -4.28 7.09 18.55
CA TYR A 107 -4.22 8.47 18.08
C TYR A 107 -5.45 8.87 17.27
N LEU A 108 -6.18 7.91 16.68
CA LEU A 108 -7.44 8.18 15.99
C LEU A 108 -8.53 8.64 16.98
N LEU A 109 -8.44 8.26 18.25
CA LEU A 109 -9.33 8.79 19.29
C LEU A 109 -9.10 10.28 19.57
N LYS A 110 -7.92 10.82 19.23
CA LYS A 110 -7.67 12.27 19.34
C LYS A 110 -8.30 13.07 18.21
N SER A 111 -8.75 12.41 17.15
CA SER A 111 -9.49 13.02 16.05
C SER A 111 -11.01 12.97 16.21
N LEU A 112 -11.53 12.52 17.36
CA LEU A 112 -12.95 12.59 17.66
C LEU A 112 -13.40 14.05 17.73
N ASP A 113 -14.57 14.33 17.18
CA ASP A 113 -15.15 15.67 17.19
C ASP A 113 -15.56 16.04 18.63
N PRO A 114 -15.02 17.12 19.21
CA PRO A 114 -15.39 17.54 20.56
C PRO A 114 -16.87 17.90 20.70
N ASP A 115 -17.55 18.21 19.59
CA ASP A 115 -18.98 18.55 19.55
C ASP A 115 -19.89 17.31 19.40
N GLU A 116 -19.33 16.10 19.21
CA GLU A 116 -20.09 14.85 19.23
C GLU A 116 -20.74 14.58 20.59
N SER A 117 -21.85 13.82 20.57
CA SER A 117 -22.50 13.42 21.81
C SER A 117 -21.59 12.46 22.60
N ALA A 118 -21.74 12.45 23.93
CA ALA A 118 -21.00 11.50 24.77
C ALA A 118 -21.27 10.03 24.40
N ALA A 119 -22.44 9.73 23.83
CA ALA A 119 -22.79 8.39 23.36
C ALA A 119 -21.99 8.02 22.09
N ASP A 120 -21.87 8.95 21.14
CA ASP A 120 -21.13 8.74 19.89
C ASP A 120 -19.63 8.60 20.17
N GLN A 121 -19.07 9.46 21.03
CA GLN A 121 -17.68 9.36 21.48
C GLN A 121 -17.41 8.01 22.18
N THR A 122 -18.36 7.55 23.02
CA THR A 122 -18.25 6.24 23.67
C THR A 122 -18.29 5.09 22.65
N SER A 123 -19.13 5.19 21.62
CA SER A 123 -19.20 4.20 20.53
C SER A 123 -17.86 4.13 19.78
N ALA A 124 -17.33 5.28 19.37
CA ALA A 124 -16.06 5.34 18.63
C ALA A 124 -14.87 4.81 19.44
N ILE A 125 -14.85 5.08 20.76
CA ILE A 125 -13.87 4.48 21.68
C ILE A 125 -14.01 2.96 21.71
N ASN A 126 -15.22 2.44 21.90
CA ASN A 126 -15.45 0.99 21.98
C ASN A 126 -15.09 0.29 20.66
N GLU A 127 -15.43 0.88 19.52
CA GLU A 127 -15.06 0.38 18.19
C GLU A 127 -13.55 0.34 18.01
N THR A 128 -12.83 1.40 18.40
CA THR A 128 -11.36 1.43 18.33
C THR A 128 -10.73 0.37 19.24
N VAL A 129 -11.25 0.20 20.47
CA VAL A 129 -10.76 -0.84 21.40
C VAL A 129 -11.02 -2.24 20.85
N LEU A 130 -12.19 -2.47 20.25
CA LEU A 130 -12.53 -3.75 19.62
C LEU A 130 -11.60 -4.05 18.44
N ASP A 131 -11.37 -3.06 17.59
CA ASP A 131 -10.47 -3.16 16.43
C ASP A 131 -9.01 -3.42 16.85
N MET A 132 -8.52 -2.72 17.87
CA MET A 132 -7.19 -3.00 18.46
C MET A 132 -7.10 -4.39 19.08
N THR A 133 -8.18 -4.88 19.71
CA THR A 133 -8.23 -6.23 20.28
C THR A 133 -8.14 -7.28 19.16
N GLY A 134 -8.90 -7.08 18.08
CA GLY A 134 -8.85 -7.93 16.89
C GLY A 134 -7.46 -7.99 16.26
N ASP A 135 -6.75 -6.86 16.14
CA ASP A 135 -5.38 -6.84 15.64
C ASP A 135 -4.41 -7.64 16.52
N LEU A 136 -4.55 -7.55 17.85
CA LEU A 136 -3.70 -8.30 18.78
C LEU A 136 -3.99 -9.80 18.73
N GLU A 137 -5.25 -10.19 18.58
CA GLU A 137 -5.65 -11.57 18.35
C GLU A 137 -5.08 -12.11 17.04
N TYR A 138 -5.16 -11.32 15.96
CA TYR A 138 -4.55 -11.64 14.67
C TYR A 138 -3.04 -11.81 14.79
N ALA A 139 -2.34 -10.85 15.41
CA ALA A 139 -0.89 -10.94 15.63
C ALA A 139 -0.50 -12.15 16.50
N SER A 140 -1.35 -12.53 17.47
CA SER A 140 -1.16 -13.74 18.26
C SER A 140 -1.30 -15.01 17.41
N SER A 141 -2.30 -15.09 16.53
CA SER A 141 -2.47 -16.19 15.58
C SER A 141 -1.28 -16.28 14.62
N PHE A 142 -0.86 -15.13 14.07
CA PHE A 142 0.30 -15.04 13.18
C PHE A 142 1.57 -15.57 13.86
N ARG A 143 1.77 -15.24 15.14
CA ARG A 143 2.90 -15.78 15.92
C ARG A 143 2.78 -17.29 16.15
N HIS A 144 1.57 -17.82 16.33
CA HIS A 144 1.36 -19.25 16.44
C HIS A 144 1.85 -19.97 15.18
N ASP A 145 1.41 -19.51 14.01
CA ASP A 145 1.81 -20.09 12.72
C ASP A 145 3.32 -19.95 12.50
N LEU A 146 3.89 -18.79 12.82
CA LEU A 146 5.34 -18.56 12.74
C LEU A 146 6.16 -19.58 13.56
N THR A 147 5.65 -20.01 14.71
CA THR A 147 6.36 -20.88 15.66
C THR A 147 5.98 -22.36 15.57
N SER A 148 4.96 -22.70 14.79
CA SER A 148 4.47 -24.06 14.64
C SER A 148 5.38 -24.92 13.75
N PRO A 149 5.67 -26.18 14.11
CA PRO A 149 6.49 -27.08 13.31
C PRO A 149 5.87 -27.42 11.95
N ASP A 150 4.54 -27.34 11.84
CA ASP A 150 3.82 -27.61 10.59
C ASP A 150 3.87 -26.42 9.62
N HIS A 151 4.30 -25.25 10.09
CA HIS A 151 4.36 -23.99 9.35
C HIS A 151 5.83 -23.53 9.15
N LEU A 152 6.23 -22.40 9.72
CA LEU A 152 7.56 -21.82 9.53
C LEU A 152 8.58 -22.30 10.56
N ASN A 153 8.15 -22.95 11.65
CA ASN A 153 8.99 -23.59 12.65
C ASN A 153 10.12 -22.68 13.21
N VAL A 154 9.83 -21.39 13.42
CA VAL A 154 10.78 -20.46 14.04
C VAL A 154 10.68 -20.61 15.56
N SER A 155 11.83 -20.77 16.24
CA SER A 155 11.83 -20.84 17.70
C SER A 155 11.19 -19.60 18.32
N SER A 156 10.30 -19.78 19.29
CA SER A 156 9.72 -18.70 20.10
C SER A 156 10.77 -17.79 20.74
N SER A 157 11.96 -18.31 21.09
CA SER A 157 13.06 -17.50 21.62
C SER A 157 13.67 -16.58 20.57
N VAL A 158 13.76 -17.04 19.32
CA VAL A 158 14.26 -16.25 18.18
C VAL A 158 13.27 -15.14 17.87
N VAL A 159 11.97 -15.44 17.77
CA VAL A 159 10.93 -14.41 17.56
C VAL A 159 10.97 -13.34 18.65
N LYS A 160 11.12 -13.74 19.93
CA LYS A 160 11.14 -12.79 21.05
C LYS A 160 12.37 -11.87 21.04
N ASN A 161 13.53 -12.40 20.66
CA ASN A 161 14.82 -11.71 20.77
C ASN A 161 15.31 -11.11 19.45
N ALA A 162 14.53 -11.23 18.38
CA ALA A 162 14.90 -10.72 17.08
C ALA A 162 15.08 -9.20 17.14
N LYS A 163 16.06 -8.72 16.38
CA LYS A 163 16.27 -7.27 16.22
C LYS A 163 15.31 -6.77 15.17
N LEU A 164 14.63 -5.67 15.48
CA LEU A 164 13.80 -4.95 14.52
C LEU A 164 14.69 -4.39 13.42
N GLU A 165 14.34 -4.67 12.17
CA GLU A 165 15.06 -4.15 11.01
C GLU A 165 14.89 -2.62 10.93
N PRO A 166 15.96 -1.84 10.65
CA PRO A 166 15.88 -0.39 10.62
C PRO A 166 14.80 0.17 9.70
N VAL A 167 14.64 -0.39 8.49
CA VAL A 167 13.60 0.10 7.56
C VAL A 167 12.19 -0.13 8.11
N LEU A 168 11.96 -1.25 8.80
CA LEU A 168 10.68 -1.53 9.43
C LEU A 168 10.43 -0.57 10.60
N ARG A 169 11.46 -0.30 11.41
CA ARG A 169 11.34 0.70 12.49
C ARG A 169 10.93 2.06 11.93
N GLU A 170 11.64 2.53 10.91
CA GLU A 170 11.33 3.82 10.27
C GLU A 170 9.93 3.84 9.68
N TYR A 171 9.48 2.73 9.09
CA TYR A 171 8.13 2.63 8.53
C TYR A 171 7.06 2.71 9.63
N VAL A 172 7.21 1.94 10.72
CA VAL A 172 6.30 1.97 11.86
C VAL A 172 6.26 3.35 12.50
N ASP A 173 7.42 3.95 12.77
CA ASP A 173 7.50 5.29 13.37
C ASP A 173 6.82 6.33 12.45
N TRP A 174 7.04 6.26 11.14
CA TRP A 174 6.36 7.11 10.16
C TRP A 174 4.83 6.92 10.15
N LEU A 175 4.33 5.68 10.25
CA LEU A 175 2.88 5.43 10.36
C LEU A 175 2.31 6.01 11.66
N GLY A 176 3.07 5.95 12.75
CA GLY A 176 2.69 6.54 14.04
C GLY A 176 2.63 8.06 13.97
N ASP A 177 3.63 8.69 13.36
CA ASP A 177 3.70 10.14 13.16
C ASP A 177 2.55 10.67 12.31
N ASN A 178 2.05 9.88 11.34
CA ASN A 178 0.91 10.26 10.50
C ASN A 178 -0.46 9.91 11.08
N ALA A 179 -0.53 9.21 12.22
CA ALA A 179 -1.82 8.86 12.83
C ALA A 179 -2.59 10.09 13.34
N ASN A 180 -1.89 11.21 13.55
CA ASN A 180 -2.50 12.50 13.91
C ASN A 180 -3.21 13.20 12.73
N LEU A 181 -3.01 12.75 11.48
CA LEU A 181 -3.65 13.31 10.29
C LEU A 181 -5.13 12.91 10.18
N GLY A 182 -5.62 12.11 11.13
CA GLY A 182 -6.98 11.58 11.15
C GLY A 182 -7.12 10.29 10.34
N TRP A 183 -8.25 9.61 10.56
CA TRP A 183 -8.51 8.28 10.01
C TRP A 183 -8.35 8.21 8.48
N TYR A 184 -8.86 9.20 7.75
CA TYR A 184 -8.83 9.19 6.28
C TYR A 184 -7.41 9.14 5.71
N LEU A 185 -6.54 10.09 6.10
CA LEU A 185 -5.16 10.16 5.61
C LEU A 185 -4.29 9.03 6.16
N TRP A 186 -4.50 8.64 7.42
CA TRP A 186 -3.80 7.50 7.99
C TRP A 186 -4.14 6.18 7.29
N SER A 187 -5.41 5.96 6.96
CA SER A 187 -5.85 4.80 6.18
C SER A 187 -5.23 4.77 4.77
N ILE A 188 -5.08 5.93 4.12
CA ILE A 188 -4.37 6.03 2.83
C ILE A 188 -2.90 5.62 2.95
N SER A 189 -2.22 5.97 4.05
CA SER A 189 -0.83 5.56 4.29
C SER A 189 -0.64 4.05 4.44
N ARG A 190 -1.73 3.30 4.70
CA ARG A 190 -1.73 1.83 4.83
C ARG A 190 -2.28 1.11 3.61
N LEU A 191 -2.77 1.83 2.59
CA LEU A 191 -3.32 1.21 1.39
C LEU A 191 -2.36 0.22 0.73
N PRO A 192 -1.05 0.50 0.56
CA PRO A 192 -0.12 -0.46 -0.04
C PRO A 192 -0.06 -1.82 0.68
N CYS A 193 -0.13 -1.86 2.01
CA CYS A 193 -0.09 -3.12 2.76
C CYS A 193 -1.44 -3.88 2.68
N ILE A 194 -2.57 -3.16 2.73
CA ILE A 194 -3.91 -3.77 2.77
C ILE A 194 -4.38 -4.21 1.38
N TYR A 195 -4.06 -3.43 0.35
CA TYR A 195 -4.48 -3.66 -1.03
C TYR A 195 -3.37 -4.28 -1.88
N GLY A 196 -2.15 -3.75 -1.77
CA GLY A 196 -1.05 -4.07 -2.68
C GLY A 196 -0.49 -5.48 -2.52
N TRP A 197 -0.58 -6.08 -1.33
CA TRP A 197 -0.11 -7.45 -1.12
C TRP A 197 -0.94 -8.46 -1.91
N ALA A 198 -2.26 -8.23 -2.06
CA ALA A 198 -3.13 -9.07 -2.87
C ALA A 198 -2.85 -8.94 -4.37
N GLU A 199 -2.46 -7.74 -4.83
CA GLU A 199 -1.97 -7.53 -6.21
C GLU A 199 -0.72 -8.38 -6.50
N ILE A 200 0.25 -8.37 -5.58
CA ILE A 200 1.46 -9.21 -5.70
C ILE A 200 1.08 -10.69 -5.71
N ALA A 201 0.28 -11.14 -4.74
CA ALA A 201 -0.10 -12.54 -4.60
C ALA A 201 -0.84 -13.05 -5.84
N TYR A 202 -1.77 -12.24 -6.38
CA TYR A 202 -2.48 -12.56 -7.61
C TYR A 202 -1.53 -12.67 -8.80
N GLN A 203 -0.67 -11.66 -9.03
CA GLN A 203 0.31 -11.68 -10.11
C GLN A 203 1.21 -12.92 -10.05
N LEU A 204 1.71 -13.26 -8.85
CA LEU A 204 2.57 -14.43 -8.66
C LEU A 204 1.81 -15.75 -8.85
N ASN A 205 0.56 -15.85 -8.41
CA ASN A 205 -0.24 -17.06 -8.60
C ASN A 205 -0.56 -17.35 -10.08
N GLN A 206 -0.64 -16.31 -10.92
CA GLN A 206 -0.78 -16.44 -12.37
C GLN A 206 0.55 -16.70 -13.10
N SER A 207 1.69 -16.41 -12.46
CA SER A 207 2.99 -16.59 -13.10
C SER A 207 3.37 -18.06 -13.27
N SER A 208 3.86 -18.40 -14.46
CA SER A 208 4.42 -19.73 -14.77
C SER A 208 5.75 -20.02 -14.06
N SER A 209 6.43 -18.99 -13.55
CA SER A 209 7.68 -19.14 -12.80
C SER A 209 7.48 -19.47 -11.32
N THR A 210 6.25 -19.37 -10.82
CA THR A 210 5.95 -19.58 -9.40
C THR A 210 5.93 -21.07 -9.06
N VAL A 211 6.78 -21.46 -8.11
CA VAL A 211 6.89 -22.83 -7.62
C VAL A 211 5.85 -23.08 -6.52
N ARG A 212 4.84 -23.90 -6.85
CA ARG A 212 3.77 -24.32 -5.93
C ARG A 212 4.28 -25.37 -4.92
N GLY A 213 3.59 -25.50 -3.79
CA GLY A 213 3.96 -26.42 -2.71
C GLY A 213 5.23 -26.02 -1.97
N THR A 214 5.57 -24.73 -2.02
CA THR A 214 6.66 -24.13 -1.23
C THR A 214 6.05 -23.42 -0.02
N LYS A 215 6.84 -23.24 1.04
CA LYS A 215 6.40 -22.46 2.20
C LYS A 215 5.99 -21.04 1.84
N PHE A 216 6.62 -20.41 0.86
CA PHE A 216 6.17 -19.10 0.39
C PHE A 216 4.80 -19.15 -0.30
N PHE A 217 4.54 -20.17 -1.12
CA PHE A 217 3.24 -20.32 -1.77
C PHE A 217 2.12 -20.57 -0.75
N ASP A 218 2.37 -21.45 0.21
CA ASP A 218 1.37 -21.89 1.18
C ASP A 218 1.11 -20.84 2.25
N GLU A 219 2.16 -20.19 2.78
CA GLU A 219 2.06 -19.28 3.92
C GLU A 219 1.89 -17.81 3.52
N TRP A 220 2.31 -17.41 2.29
CA TRP A 220 2.26 -16.01 1.86
C TRP A 220 1.35 -15.79 0.65
N ILE A 221 1.53 -16.52 -0.46
CA ILE A 221 0.71 -16.29 -1.67
C ILE A 221 -0.75 -16.65 -1.39
N THR A 222 -1.01 -17.87 -0.91
CA THR A 222 -2.39 -18.38 -0.74
C THR A 222 -3.24 -17.49 0.18
N PRO A 223 -2.76 -17.09 1.38
CA PRO A 223 -3.56 -16.24 2.28
C PRO A 223 -3.79 -14.83 1.74
N ASN A 224 -2.92 -14.32 0.87
CA ASN A 224 -3.03 -12.98 0.29
C ASN A 224 -3.82 -12.93 -1.02
N LEU A 225 -4.38 -14.05 -1.51
CA LEU A 225 -5.21 -14.03 -2.73
C LEU A 225 -6.59 -13.37 -2.53
N GLU A 226 -7.02 -13.19 -1.28
CA GLU A 226 -8.31 -12.62 -0.95
C GLU A 226 -8.30 -11.08 -1.01
N TRP A 227 -9.23 -10.52 -1.77
CA TRP A 227 -9.34 -9.07 -1.98
C TRP A 227 -10.17 -8.35 -0.93
N SER A 228 -10.85 -9.08 -0.05
CA SER A 228 -11.93 -8.55 0.80
C SER A 228 -11.50 -7.40 1.70
N TYR A 229 -10.29 -7.45 2.26
CA TYR A 229 -9.74 -6.38 3.11
C TYR A 229 -9.49 -5.09 2.31
N GLY A 230 -8.76 -5.18 1.19
CA GLY A 230 -8.51 -4.04 0.30
C GLY A 230 -9.78 -3.47 -0.32
N ALA A 231 -10.72 -4.34 -0.71
CA ALA A 231 -12.01 -3.94 -1.25
C ALA A 231 -12.84 -3.17 -0.23
N LYS A 232 -12.93 -3.67 1.02
CA LYS A 232 -13.64 -3.01 2.11
C LYS A 232 -13.07 -1.60 2.37
N LEU A 233 -11.75 -1.48 2.55
CA LEU A 233 -11.12 -0.19 2.80
C LEU A 233 -11.30 0.79 1.63
N SER A 234 -11.22 0.29 0.39
CA SER A 234 -11.48 1.12 -0.80
C SER A 234 -12.89 1.72 -0.79
N VAL A 235 -13.90 0.95 -0.36
CA VAL A 235 -15.28 1.43 -0.24
C VAL A 235 -15.39 2.49 0.85
N GLU A 236 -14.87 2.22 2.05
CA GLU A 236 -14.93 3.15 3.19
C GLU A 236 -14.24 4.49 2.88
N LEU A 237 -13.08 4.47 2.24
CA LEU A 237 -12.38 5.69 1.81
C LEU A 237 -13.16 6.46 0.73
N GLN A 238 -13.86 5.75 -0.15
CA GLN A 238 -14.64 6.36 -1.22
C GLN A 238 -15.93 7.02 -0.68
N GLU A 239 -16.54 6.45 0.36
CA GLU A 239 -17.73 6.99 1.01
C GLU A 239 -17.47 8.34 1.69
N VAL A 240 -16.30 8.49 2.33
CA VAL A 240 -15.94 9.73 3.03
C VAL A 240 -15.19 10.74 2.15
N LEU A 241 -14.94 10.41 0.87
CA LEU A 241 -14.10 11.19 -0.03
C LEU A 241 -14.56 12.64 -0.16
N SER A 242 -15.86 12.88 -0.33
CA SER A 242 -16.41 14.22 -0.56
C SER A 242 -16.24 15.16 0.64
N ALA A 243 -16.22 14.61 1.86
CA ALA A 243 -16.05 15.39 3.08
C ALA A 243 -14.58 15.67 3.40
N ASN A 244 -13.66 14.80 2.96
CA ASN A 244 -12.25 14.87 3.36
C ASN A 244 -11.33 15.34 2.23
N ASN A 245 -11.72 15.19 0.98
CA ASN A 245 -10.82 15.37 -0.16
C ASN A 245 -11.10 16.67 -0.93
N ASN A 246 -10.04 17.44 -1.08
CA ASN A 246 -9.95 18.57 -1.99
C ASN A 246 -8.58 18.50 -2.69
N THR A 247 -8.24 19.49 -3.51
CA THR A 247 -6.96 19.49 -4.24
C THR A 247 -5.74 19.40 -3.32
N GLU A 248 -5.75 20.07 -2.17
CA GLU A 248 -4.64 20.06 -1.20
C GLU A 248 -4.58 18.73 -0.45
N THR A 249 -5.71 18.24 0.07
CA THR A 249 -5.75 16.95 0.78
C THR A 249 -5.38 15.80 -0.16
N PHE A 250 -5.80 15.85 -1.43
CA PHE A 250 -5.42 14.82 -2.39
C PHE A 250 -3.91 14.78 -2.64
N ALA A 251 -3.25 15.94 -2.70
CA ALA A 251 -1.80 15.99 -2.83
C ALA A 251 -1.09 15.35 -1.62
N VAL A 252 -1.63 15.57 -0.40
CA VAL A 252 -1.13 14.92 0.83
C VAL A 252 -1.38 13.41 0.78
N ALA A 253 -2.60 12.98 0.45
CA ALA A 253 -2.96 11.57 0.28
C ALA A 253 -2.04 10.86 -0.72
N ASN A 254 -1.80 11.49 -1.88
CA ASN A 254 -0.90 10.98 -2.90
C ASN A 254 0.54 10.87 -2.39
N GLY A 255 1.03 11.87 -1.65
CA GLY A 255 2.35 11.82 -1.01
C GLY A 255 2.49 10.69 0.02
N LEU A 256 1.47 10.48 0.86
CA LEU A 256 1.43 9.39 1.83
C LEU A 256 1.43 8.02 1.14
N PHE A 257 0.56 7.83 0.14
CA PHE A 257 0.48 6.59 -0.62
C PHE A 257 1.82 6.27 -1.31
N ARG A 258 2.41 7.28 -1.96
CA ARG A 258 3.72 7.18 -2.60
C ARG A 258 4.80 6.76 -1.60
N LYS A 259 4.85 7.39 -0.42
CA LYS A 259 5.84 7.08 0.60
C LYS A 259 5.65 5.68 1.19
N ALA A 260 4.41 5.25 1.37
CA ALA A 260 4.10 3.90 1.83
C ALA A 260 4.57 2.83 0.82
N LEU A 261 4.40 3.04 -0.49
CA LEU A 261 4.96 2.14 -1.51
C LEU A 261 6.49 2.02 -1.42
N GLU A 262 7.20 3.11 -1.13
CA GLU A 262 8.65 3.08 -0.91
C GLU A 262 9.02 2.21 0.30
N TYR A 263 8.32 2.39 1.42
CA TYR A 263 8.55 1.61 2.64
C TYR A 263 8.23 0.13 2.45
N GLU A 264 7.09 -0.20 1.83
CA GLU A 264 6.73 -1.58 1.51
C GLU A 264 7.80 -2.26 0.66
N THR A 265 8.23 -1.59 -0.42
CA THR A 265 9.26 -2.13 -1.32
C THR A 265 10.57 -2.34 -0.56
N ALA A 266 11.01 -1.36 0.22
CA ALA A 266 12.24 -1.43 0.98
C ALA A 266 12.16 -2.49 2.10
N PHE A 267 10.99 -2.66 2.72
CA PHE A 267 10.73 -3.70 3.71
C PHE A 267 10.89 -5.10 3.09
N PHE A 268 10.22 -5.37 1.97
CA PHE A 268 10.41 -6.62 1.22
C PHE A 268 11.88 -6.84 0.85
N GLU A 269 12.51 -5.85 0.22
CA GLU A 269 13.92 -5.95 -0.20
C GLU A 269 14.87 -6.15 0.98
N SER A 270 14.57 -5.62 2.17
CA SER A 270 15.41 -5.78 3.36
C SER A 270 15.53 -7.22 3.83
N ALA A 271 14.53 -8.06 3.55
CA ALA A 271 14.52 -9.47 3.95
C ALA A 271 15.31 -10.37 2.99
N LEU A 272 15.64 -9.90 1.78
CA LEU A 272 16.28 -10.71 0.74
C LEU A 272 17.63 -11.27 1.22
N GLY A 273 17.72 -12.61 1.27
CA GLY A 273 18.93 -13.32 1.70
C GLY A 273 19.30 -13.13 3.17
N LYS A 274 18.42 -12.54 3.99
CA LYS A 274 18.62 -12.45 5.44
C LYS A 274 18.35 -13.79 6.11
N VAL A 275 18.95 -13.95 7.28
CA VAL A 275 18.77 -15.12 8.13
C VAL A 275 18.61 -14.64 9.56
N LEU A 276 17.71 -15.27 10.32
CA LEU A 276 17.54 -15.01 11.74
C LEU A 276 18.82 -15.45 12.49
N LYS A 277 19.30 -14.59 13.39
CA LYS A 277 20.43 -14.95 14.25
C LYS A 277 19.90 -15.74 15.45
N HIS A 278 20.40 -16.96 15.61
CA HIS A 278 20.14 -17.82 16.76
C HIS A 278 20.97 -17.42 17.98
#